data_AF-A0A662VC64-F1
#
_entry.id   AF-A0A662VC64-F1
#
_cell.length_a   1.000
_cell.length_b   1.000
_cell.length_c   1.000
_cell.angle_alpha   90.00
_cell.angle_beta   90.00
_cell.angle_gamma   90.00
#
_symmetry.space_group_name_H-M   'P 1'
#
loop_
_entity.id
_entity.type
_entity.pdbx_description
1 polymer ?
#
loop_
_entity_poly.entity_id
_entity_poly.type
_entity_poly.pdbx_seq_one_letter_code
_entity_poly.pdbx_strand_id
1 'polypeptide(L)' 'VVRCPRCGYDEVYYWEVQTRAADEPTTRFFKCARCGYVWREYE' A
#
# COMPACT_ATOMS: atom_id res chain seq x y z
N VAL A 1 -11.81 -4.23 -0.84
CA VAL A 1 -11.62 -2.92 -0.18
C VAL A 1 -10.40 -3.02 0.72
N VAL A 2 -9.40 -2.18 0.49
CA VAL A 2 -8.20 -2.14 1.31
C VAL A 2 -8.49 -1.25 2.52
N ARG A 3 -8.59 -1.83 3.71
CA ARG A 3 -8.81 -1.10 4.96
C ARG A 3 -7.50 -0.84 5.67
N CYS A 4 -7.39 0.33 6.28
CA CYS A 4 -6.25 0.65 7.12
C CYS A 4 -6.18 -0.32 8.31
N PRO A 5 -5.11 -1.13 8.46
CA PRO A 5 -5.01 -2.10 9.55
C PRO A 5 -4.83 -1.43 10.92
N ARG A 6 -4.49 -0.13 10.94
CA ARG A 6 -4.28 0.64 12.18
C ARG A 6 -5.56 1.28 12.73
N CYS A 7 -6.47 1.76 11.87
CA CYS A 7 -7.65 2.51 12.30
C CYS A 7 -8.97 2.07 11.65
N GLY A 8 -8.94 1.07 10.77
CA GLY A 8 -10.13 0.51 10.12
C GLY A 8 -10.77 1.38 9.04
N TYR A 9 -10.16 2.52 8.67
CA TYR A 9 -10.70 3.42 7.65
C TYR A 9 -10.62 2.81 6.24
N ASP A 10 -11.65 3.05 5.41
CA ASP A 10 -11.84 2.41 4.11
C ASP A 10 -11.14 3.12 2.94
N GLU A 11 -10.77 4.41 3.07
CA GLU A 11 -10.09 5.14 1.99
C GLU A 11 -8.58 5.19 2.21
N VAL A 12 -7.87 4.76 1.17
CA VAL A 12 -6.40 4.66 1.15
C VAL A 12 -5.90 5.11 -0.21
N TYR A 13 -4.78 5.84 -0.22
CA TYR A 13 -4.00 6.10 -1.42
C TYR A 13 -3.07 4.92 -1.65
N TYR A 14 -2.80 4.57 -2.91
CA TYR A 14 -1.79 3.57 -3.23
C TYR A 14 -0.87 4.05 -4.36
N TRP A 15 0.34 3.53 -4.36
CA TRP A 15 1.31 3.72 -5.44
C TRP A 15 2.18 2.49 -5.58
N GLU A 16 2.68 2.25 -6.78
CA GLU A 16 3.48 1.07 -7.12
C GLU A 16 4.90 1.54 -7.41
N VAL A 17 5.88 0.86 -6.84
CA VAL A 17 7.29 1.13 -7.08
C VAL A 17 7.95 -0.14 -7.60
N GLN A 18 8.51 -0.06 -8.80
CA GLN A 18 9.38 -1.11 -9.33
C GLN A 18 10.75 -0.97 -8.69
N THR A 19 11.00 -1.77 -7.65
CA THR A 19 12.27 -1.74 -6.90
C THR A 19 13.27 -2.79 -7.38
N ARG A 20 12.89 -3.67 -8.32
CA ARG A 20 13.67 -4.85 -8.72
C ARG A 20 13.68 -5.04 -10.23
N ALA A 21 14.42 -6.05 -10.70
CA ALA A 21 14.51 -6.40 -12.12
C ALA A 21 13.12 -6.62 -12.72
N ALA A 22 12.99 -6.44 -14.03
CA ALA A 22 11.71 -6.51 -14.74
C ALA A 22 10.96 -7.84 -14.58
N ASP A 23 11.62 -8.89 -14.11
CA ASP A 23 11.07 -10.22 -13.84
C ASP A 23 10.41 -10.36 -12.45
N GLU A 24 10.50 -9.37 -11.55
CA GLU A 24 9.89 -9.41 -10.22
C GLU A 24 8.65 -8.52 -10.12
N PRO A 25 7.63 -8.92 -9.32
CA PRO A 25 6.41 -8.15 -9.15
C PRO A 25 6.69 -6.79 -8.47
N THR A 26 5.96 -5.77 -8.92
CA THR A 26 6.02 -4.41 -8.38
C THR A 26 5.66 -4.40 -6.90
N THR A 27 6.35 -3.61 -6.08
CA THR A 27 5.92 -3.42 -4.69
C THR A 27 4.80 -2.38 -4.64
N ARG A 28 3.63 -2.76 -4.13
CA ARG A 28 2.53 -1.83 -3.86
C ARG A 28 2.62 -1.26 -2.46
N PHE A 29 2.48 0.05 -2.36
CA PHE A 29 2.41 0.78 -1.10
C PHE A 29 1.04 1.40 -0.94
N PHE A 30 0.57 1.44 0.31
CA PHE A 30 -0.70 2.03 0.70
C PHE A 30 -0.48 3.06 1.79
N LYS A 31 -1.26 4.15 1.75
CA LYS A 31 -1.30 5.19 2.78
C LYS A 31 -2.74 5.48 3.16
N CYS A 32 -3.07 5.39 4.44
CA CYS A 32 -4.38 5.75 4.94
C CYS A 32 -4.64 7.26 4.81
N ALA A 33 -5.76 7.64 4.19
CA ALA A 33 -6.16 9.04 4.05
C ALA A 33 -6.50 9.72 5.40
N ARG A 34 -6.87 8.92 6.42
CA ARG A 34 -7.26 9.42 7.75
C ARG A 34 -6.12 9.50 8.75
N CYS A 35 -5.39 8.41 8.98
CA CYS A 35 -4.34 8.36 10.01
C CYS A 35 -2.91 8.44 9.47
N GLY A 36 -2.74 8.47 8.15
CA GLY A 36 -1.43 8.55 7.50
C GLY A 36 -0.56 7.30 7.64
N TYR A 37 -1.08 6.20 8.19
CA TYR A 37 -0.32 4.94 8.28
C TYR A 37 0.03 4.43 6.89
N VAL A 38 1.29 4.04 6.69
CA VAL A 38 1.82 3.52 5.43
C VAL A 38 2.22 2.07 5.61
N TRP A 39 1.81 1.20 4.69
CA TRP A 39 2.20 -0.20 4.65
C TRP A 39 2.43 -0.66 3.22
N ARG A 40 3.17 -1.76 3.10
CA ARG A 40 3.44 -2.47 1.85
C ARG A 40 2.50 -3.66 1.75
N GLU A 41 2.00 -3.95 0.56
CA GLU A 41 1.44 -5.27 0.25
C GLU A 41 2.58 -6.15 -0.23
N TYR A 42 2.70 -7.32 0.40
CA TYR A 42 3.57 -8.38 -0.12
C TYR A 42 2.63 -9.31 -0.88
N GLU A 43 2.80 -9.36 -2.20
CA GLU A 43 2.32 -10.49 -3.02
C GLU A 43 3.18 -11.73 -2.75
#